data_AF-A0A8I3WLS2-F1
#
_entry.id   AF-A0A8I3WLS2-F1
#
_cell.length_a   1.000
_cell.length_b   1.000
_cell.length_c   1.000
_cell.angle_alpha   90.00
_cell.angle_beta   90.00
_cell.angle_gamma   90.00
#
_symmetry.space_group_name_H-M   'P 1'
#
loop_
_entity.id
_entity.type
_entity.pdbx_description
1 polymer ?
#
loop_
_entity_poly.entity_id
_entity_poly.type
_entity_poly.pdbx_seq_one_letter_code
_entity_poly.pdbx_strand_id
1 'polypeptide(L)'
;MIIICISVVIYSTFHCYVKVYVHLYSQKGESRALCLQKGMHYLGVRLCSAITILYIQLFDRRKDDEFQAFGKRVITSHFFKIIMICAVGSNAFLTALWTSYDIRYRLFRLLEFSEIFFVSICISELAMKVYVDPTDYWKDGYNVMDVVIIIIIFLPYTTRRFLGKQFTYLYVADGMQSLRILKIIRYSQGIRMMISAMRQTVYTVASVLLLLFLLMYIFGILGFCLFGSQDRGDYDNWGNLPVAFFTLFSLATVDGWTDLQKQLDNRGFALSRAFTIIFILLASFIFLNMFVGVMIRYTEDSIKKFEQERTLERKMTLMEEKQVILQRQQEDISRLMHMQKNADCKSFSELVENFKKTLRHTDPMVLDDFATSLAFIDIYFSTLDYQDMTIHKLQELYYEIAHVLGLVLEDLPQKKPQSLEKVDEK
;
A
#
# COMPACT_ATOMS: atom_id res chain seq x y z
N MET A 1 6.69 14.76 -23.22
CA MET A 1 5.62 15.59 -22.62
C MET A 1 6.03 16.23 -21.28
N ILE A 2 6.51 15.47 -20.30
CA ILE A 2 6.89 16.01 -18.97
C ILE A 2 8.08 16.99 -19.03
N ILE A 3 9.08 16.73 -19.87
CA ILE A 3 10.23 17.64 -20.09
C ILE A 3 9.77 18.98 -20.70
N ILE A 4 8.78 18.94 -21.58
CA ILE A 4 8.14 20.12 -22.16
C ILE A 4 7.40 20.87 -21.05
N CYS A 5 6.67 20.17 -20.17
CA CYS A 5 6.04 20.81 -19.00
C CYS A 5 7.08 21.48 -18.09
N ILE A 6 8.16 20.81 -17.68
CA ILE A 6 9.20 21.38 -16.80
C ILE A 6 9.89 22.59 -17.46
N SER A 7 10.15 22.53 -18.76
CA SER A 7 10.74 23.65 -19.52
C SER A 7 9.78 24.83 -19.61
N VAL A 8 8.50 24.56 -19.91
CA VAL A 8 7.43 25.56 -19.91
C VAL A 8 7.27 26.21 -18.53
N VAL A 9 7.53 25.45 -17.46
CA VAL A 9 7.44 25.91 -16.08
C VAL A 9 8.59 26.84 -15.70
N ILE A 10 9.83 26.45 -15.98
CA ILE A 10 10.99 27.31 -15.75
C ILE A 10 10.85 28.60 -16.56
N TYR A 11 10.40 28.48 -17.82
CA TYR A 11 10.10 29.61 -18.68
C TYR A 11 8.99 30.51 -18.12
N SER A 12 7.90 29.92 -17.62
CA SER A 12 6.77 30.68 -17.07
C SER A 12 7.12 31.37 -15.76
N THR A 13 7.92 30.74 -14.90
CA THR A 13 8.43 31.31 -13.64
C THR A 13 9.38 32.47 -13.90
N PHE A 14 10.32 32.30 -14.84
CA PHE A 14 11.24 33.36 -15.26
C PHE A 14 10.49 34.52 -15.93
N HIS A 15 9.52 34.23 -16.78
CA HIS A 15 8.68 35.23 -17.43
C HIS A 15 7.82 36.04 -16.44
N CYS A 16 7.33 35.38 -15.38
CA CYS A 16 6.60 36.06 -14.30
C CYS A 16 7.52 36.99 -13.50
N TYR A 17 8.74 36.54 -13.20
CA TYR A 17 9.77 37.35 -12.54
C TYR A 17 10.12 38.61 -13.34
N VAL A 18 10.30 38.48 -14.67
CA VAL A 18 10.58 39.61 -15.57
C VAL A 18 9.39 40.59 -15.61
N LYS A 19 8.15 40.11 -15.63
CA LYS A 19 6.96 40.97 -15.62
C LYS A 19 6.83 41.78 -14.32
N VAL A 20 7.07 41.15 -13.17
CA VAL A 20 7.04 41.84 -11.86
C VAL A 20 8.19 42.85 -11.75
N TYR A 21 9.38 42.49 -12.22
CA TYR A 21 10.55 43.38 -12.22
C TYR A 21 10.32 44.62 -13.12
N VAL A 22 9.75 44.43 -14.31
CA VAL A 22 9.41 45.50 -15.25
C VAL A 22 8.27 46.37 -14.72
N HIS A 23 7.27 45.80 -14.05
CA HIS A 23 6.18 46.58 -13.45
C HIS A 23 6.66 47.45 -12.28
N LEU A 24 7.64 46.97 -11.49
CA LEU A 24 8.28 47.74 -10.43
C LEU A 24 9.18 48.87 -10.99
N TYR A 25 9.88 48.62 -12.10
CA TYR A 25 10.72 49.64 -12.76
C TYR A 25 9.91 50.66 -13.57
N SER A 26 8.76 50.26 -14.13
CA SER A 26 7.86 51.15 -14.88
C SER A 26 7.19 52.20 -13.99
N GLN A 27 7.01 51.94 -12.69
CA GLN A 27 6.56 52.97 -11.74
C GLN A 27 7.61 54.07 -11.49
N LYS A 28 8.88 53.87 -11.88
CA LYS A 28 9.96 54.88 -11.79
C LYS A 28 10.17 55.70 -13.07
N GLY A 29 9.36 55.49 -14.12
CA GLY A 29 9.32 56.39 -15.28
C GLY A 29 10.49 56.28 -16.27
N GLU A 30 11.28 55.20 -16.28
CA GLU A 30 12.40 55.06 -17.21
C GLU A 30 12.05 54.22 -18.46
N SER A 31 12.24 54.80 -19.65
CA SER A 31 12.11 54.14 -20.97
C SER A 31 13.07 52.94 -21.18
N ARG A 32 14.01 52.71 -20.25
CA ARG A 32 14.92 51.56 -20.22
C ARG A 32 14.22 50.23 -19.84
N ALA A 33 13.05 50.29 -19.21
CA ALA A 33 12.31 49.10 -18.75
C ALA A 33 11.85 48.19 -19.92
N LEU A 34 11.44 48.76 -21.05
CA LEU A 34 11.01 47.99 -22.23
C LEU A 34 12.18 47.31 -22.97
N CYS A 35 13.35 47.96 -22.98
CA CYS A 35 14.56 47.41 -23.59
C CYS A 35 15.16 46.30 -22.72
N LEU A 36 15.12 46.45 -21.40
CA LEU A 36 15.42 45.37 -20.45
C LEU A 36 14.40 44.23 -20.53
N GLN A 37 13.10 44.51 -20.70
CA GLN A 37 12.07 43.48 -20.87
C GLN A 37 12.36 42.61 -22.09
N LYS A 38 12.69 43.20 -23.25
CA LYS A 38 13.06 42.45 -24.45
C LYS A 38 14.39 41.70 -24.27
N GLY A 39 15.40 42.31 -23.66
CA GLY A 39 16.69 41.67 -23.41
C GLY A 39 16.60 40.49 -22.41
N MET A 40 15.84 40.64 -21.34
CA MET A 40 15.61 39.59 -20.35
C MET A 40 14.68 38.49 -20.86
N HIS A 41 13.66 38.81 -21.67
CA HIS A 41 12.84 37.81 -22.36
C HIS A 41 13.71 36.94 -23.28
N TYR A 42 14.61 37.57 -24.04
CA TYR A 42 15.58 36.86 -24.89
C TYR A 42 16.57 36.01 -24.07
N LEU A 43 17.03 36.52 -22.92
CA LEU A 43 17.88 35.77 -21.99
C LEU A 43 17.14 34.60 -21.33
N GLY A 44 15.86 34.74 -21.01
CA GLY A 44 15.00 33.70 -20.43
C GLY A 44 14.62 32.61 -21.42
N VAL A 45 14.36 32.97 -22.68
CA VAL A 45 14.23 32.02 -23.79
C VAL A 45 15.56 31.28 -23.98
N ARG A 46 16.70 31.98 -23.95
CA ARG A 46 18.02 31.34 -24.05
C ARG A 46 18.33 30.45 -22.84
N LEU A 47 18.05 30.86 -21.60
CA LEU A 47 18.26 30.06 -20.40
C LEU A 47 17.33 28.83 -20.40
N CYS A 48 16.07 29.00 -20.78
CA CYS A 48 15.14 27.89 -20.89
C CYS A 48 15.57 26.93 -21.99
N SER A 49 15.92 27.44 -23.18
CA SER A 49 16.49 26.60 -24.25
C SER A 49 17.78 25.92 -23.82
N ALA A 50 18.65 26.61 -23.06
CA ALA A 50 19.90 26.07 -22.56
C ALA A 50 19.65 25.03 -21.47
N ILE A 51 18.66 25.20 -20.60
CA ILE A 51 18.29 24.22 -19.56
C ILE A 51 17.58 23.02 -20.19
N THR A 52 16.73 23.21 -21.20
CA THR A 52 16.10 22.13 -21.96
C THR A 52 17.14 21.38 -22.79
N ILE A 53 18.10 22.08 -23.42
CA ILE A 53 19.24 21.48 -24.13
C ILE A 53 20.17 20.79 -23.14
N LEU A 54 20.46 21.37 -21.97
CA LEU A 54 21.24 20.76 -20.89
C LEU A 54 20.51 19.55 -20.32
N TYR A 55 19.17 19.58 -20.21
CA TYR A 55 18.35 18.43 -19.80
C TYR A 55 18.34 17.33 -20.85
N ILE A 56 18.22 17.69 -22.13
CA ILE A 56 18.31 16.74 -23.25
C ILE A 56 19.72 16.14 -23.31
N GLN A 57 20.76 16.95 -23.06
CA GLN A 57 22.17 16.51 -22.96
C GLN A 57 22.48 15.73 -21.67
N LEU A 58 21.78 15.97 -20.56
CA LEU A 58 21.87 15.20 -19.31
C LEU A 58 21.08 13.88 -19.39
N PHE A 59 19.99 13.85 -20.16
CA PHE A 59 19.23 12.64 -20.44
C PHE A 59 19.95 11.74 -21.45
N ASP A 60 20.84 12.32 -22.26
CA ASP A 60 21.75 11.59 -23.14
C ASP A 60 22.94 11.01 -22.36
N ARG A 61 22.64 9.95 -21.61
CA ARG A 61 23.55 8.82 -21.34
C ARG A 61 24.95 9.13 -20.77
N ARG A 62 25.12 10.12 -19.88
CA ARG A 62 26.30 10.13 -18.97
C ARG A 62 26.00 9.37 -17.68
N LYS A 63 26.51 8.14 -17.59
CA LYS A 63 26.62 7.37 -16.35
C LYS A 63 27.75 7.96 -15.51
N ASP A 64 27.51 9.09 -14.85
CA ASP A 64 28.43 9.59 -13.83
C ASP A 64 28.03 8.92 -12.49
N ASP A 65 28.50 7.69 -12.28
CA ASP A 65 28.14 6.85 -11.13
C ASP A 65 28.43 7.54 -9.78
N GLU A 66 29.47 8.39 -9.71
CA GLU A 66 29.82 9.17 -8.52
C GLU A 66 28.75 10.23 -8.17
N PHE A 67 28.18 10.89 -9.18
CA PHE A 67 27.16 11.92 -8.99
C PHE A 67 25.81 11.30 -8.61
N GLN A 68 25.49 10.13 -9.18
CA GLN A 68 24.33 9.33 -8.76
C GLN A 68 24.47 8.85 -7.32
N ALA A 69 25.65 8.37 -6.92
CA ALA A 69 25.92 7.96 -5.55
C ALA A 69 25.85 9.13 -4.55
N PHE A 70 26.33 10.32 -4.93
CA PHE A 70 26.15 11.54 -4.14
C PHE A 70 24.66 11.92 -4.03
N GLY A 71 23.93 11.93 -5.15
CA GLY A 71 22.51 12.25 -5.17
C GLY A 71 21.68 11.31 -4.29
N LYS A 72 21.97 10.01 -4.35
CA LYS A 72 21.35 8.99 -3.50
C LYS A 72 21.63 9.22 -2.01
N ARG A 73 22.88 9.59 -1.65
CA ARG A 73 23.24 9.93 -0.26
C ARG A 73 22.47 11.15 0.25
N VAL A 74 22.34 12.19 -0.57
CA VAL A 74 21.60 13.42 -0.20
C VAL A 74 20.11 13.13 -0.01
N ILE A 75 19.46 12.46 -0.98
CA ILE A 75 18.02 12.13 -0.91
C ILE A 75 17.70 11.22 0.28
N THR A 76 18.60 10.29 0.60
CA THR A 76 18.37 9.31 1.70
C THR A 76 18.59 9.94 3.08
N SER A 77 19.35 11.05 3.16
CA SER A 77 19.71 11.69 4.43
C SER A 77 18.49 12.15 5.25
N HIS A 78 18.60 12.03 6.57
CA HIS A 78 17.55 12.47 7.50
C HIS A 78 17.35 13.99 7.46
N PHE A 79 18.43 14.76 7.30
CA PHE A 79 18.38 16.21 7.16
C PHE A 79 17.56 16.67 5.96
N PHE A 80 17.77 16.04 4.79
CA PHE A 80 16.98 16.36 3.59
C PHE A 80 15.49 16.10 3.82
N LYS A 81 15.14 14.98 4.46
CA LYS A 81 13.74 14.66 4.80
C LYS A 81 13.12 15.70 5.74
N ILE A 82 13.84 16.14 6.79
CA ILE A 82 13.35 17.19 7.70
C ILE A 82 13.13 18.50 6.94
N ILE A 83 14.09 18.94 6.13
CA ILE A 83 13.98 20.16 5.34
C ILE A 83 12.74 20.12 4.45
N MET A 84 12.50 18.98 3.79
CA MET A 84 11.34 18.80 2.93
C MET A 84 10.02 18.81 3.71
N ILE A 85 9.94 18.14 4.86
CA ILE A 85 8.76 18.19 5.73
C ILE A 85 8.49 19.63 6.19
N CYS A 86 9.53 20.33 6.67
CA CYS A 86 9.42 21.72 7.08
C CYS A 86 8.94 22.60 5.92
N ALA A 87 9.49 22.42 4.73
CA ALA A 87 9.10 23.19 3.55
C ALA A 87 7.62 22.96 3.18
N VAL A 88 7.17 21.70 3.16
CA VAL A 88 5.76 21.36 2.87
C VAL A 88 4.83 21.88 3.98
N GLY A 89 5.22 21.74 5.25
CA GLY A 89 4.45 22.25 6.39
C GLY A 89 4.34 23.78 6.40
N SER A 90 5.44 24.50 6.16
CA SER A 90 5.44 25.95 6.02
C SER A 90 4.60 26.42 4.83
N ASN A 91 4.67 25.74 3.69
CA ASN A 91 3.82 26.06 2.54
C ASN A 91 2.34 25.87 2.85
N ALA A 92 1.97 24.79 3.52
CA ALA A 92 0.59 24.54 3.92
C ALA A 92 0.07 25.60 4.90
N PHE A 93 0.91 26.01 5.86
CA PHE A 93 0.58 27.11 6.77
C PHE A 93 0.38 28.44 6.02
N LEU A 94 1.24 28.77 5.07
CA LEU A 94 1.09 29.98 4.24
C LEU A 94 -0.14 29.91 3.32
N THR A 95 -0.47 28.72 2.81
CA THR A 95 -1.72 28.49 2.07
C THR A 95 -2.94 28.72 2.98
N ALA A 96 -2.91 28.27 4.23
CA ALA A 96 -4.00 28.51 5.18
C ALA A 96 -4.16 30.01 5.49
N LEU A 97 -3.06 30.74 5.66
CA LEU A 97 -3.09 32.21 5.84
C LEU A 97 -3.66 32.94 4.61
N TRP A 98 -3.45 32.39 3.42
CA TRP A 98 -3.95 32.96 2.16
C TRP A 98 -5.48 32.89 2.04
N THR A 99 -6.15 31.99 2.77
CA THR A 99 -7.61 31.89 2.78
C THR A 99 -8.28 33.11 3.42
N SER A 100 -7.59 33.84 4.30
CA SER A 100 -8.10 35.08 4.90
C SER A 100 -7.91 36.27 3.95
N TYR A 101 -9.01 36.94 3.59
CA TYR A 101 -9.00 38.06 2.64
C TYR A 101 -8.12 39.24 3.09
N ASP A 102 -8.13 39.60 4.38
CA ASP A 102 -7.35 40.73 4.92
C ASP A 102 -5.84 40.46 4.84
N ILE A 103 -5.43 39.25 5.23
CA ILE A 103 -4.01 38.82 5.19
C ILE A 103 -3.54 38.73 3.74
N ARG A 104 -4.38 38.17 2.85
CA ARG A 104 -4.06 38.02 1.44
C ARG A 104 -3.82 39.36 0.75
N TYR A 105 -4.61 40.39 1.05
CA TYR A 105 -4.43 41.72 0.44
C TYR A 105 -3.15 42.40 0.96
N ARG A 106 -2.88 42.31 2.27
CA ARG A 106 -1.72 42.94 2.92
C ARG A 106 -0.39 42.30 2.53
N LEU A 107 -0.35 40.97 2.42
CA LEU A 107 0.87 40.17 2.22
C LEU A 107 0.93 39.50 0.84
N PHE A 108 0.14 39.97 -0.13
CA PHE A 108 -0.02 39.35 -1.45
C PHE A 108 1.32 38.96 -2.09
N ARG A 109 2.28 39.90 -2.12
CA ARG A 109 3.61 39.68 -2.75
C ARG A 109 4.45 38.61 -2.05
N LEU A 110 4.42 38.57 -0.71
CA LEU A 110 5.20 37.59 0.05
C LEU A 110 4.60 36.19 -0.09
N LEU A 111 3.27 36.09 -0.11
CA LEU A 111 2.58 34.82 -0.29
C LEU A 111 2.84 34.25 -1.70
N GLU A 112 2.71 35.06 -2.75
CA GLU A 112 2.97 34.64 -4.13
C GLU A 112 4.45 34.24 -4.36
N PHE A 113 5.39 34.98 -3.77
CA PHE A 113 6.80 34.61 -3.81
C PHE A 113 7.07 33.27 -3.10
N SER A 114 6.44 33.06 -1.94
CA SER A 114 6.63 31.82 -1.19
C SER A 114 6.11 30.61 -1.96
N GLU A 115 4.95 30.73 -2.62
CA GLU A 115 4.39 29.69 -3.48
C GLU A 115 5.36 29.26 -4.59
N ILE A 116 5.94 30.22 -5.30
CA ILE A 116 6.93 29.94 -6.35
C ILE A 116 8.17 29.25 -5.76
N PHE A 117 8.64 29.71 -4.60
CA PHE A 117 9.79 29.14 -3.92
C PHE A 117 9.57 27.67 -3.53
N PHE A 118 8.42 27.34 -2.93
CA PHE A 118 8.11 25.95 -2.55
C PHE A 118 7.90 25.03 -3.75
N VAL A 119 7.27 25.53 -4.81
CA VAL A 119 7.13 24.78 -6.07
C VAL A 119 8.50 24.50 -6.68
N SER A 120 9.41 25.48 -6.67
CA SER A 120 10.80 25.29 -7.13
C SER A 120 11.52 24.20 -6.34
N ILE A 121 11.39 24.19 -5.01
CA ILE A 121 11.96 23.13 -4.15
C ILE A 121 11.41 21.76 -4.58
N CYS A 122 10.08 21.65 -4.75
CA CYS A 122 9.43 20.39 -5.14
C CYS A 122 9.88 19.87 -6.51
N ILE A 123 10.10 20.75 -7.49
CA ILE A 123 10.59 20.36 -8.82
C ILE A 123 12.04 19.92 -8.73
N SER A 124 12.88 20.65 -7.98
CA SER A 124 14.30 20.30 -7.83
C SER A 124 14.49 18.93 -7.19
N GLU A 125 13.67 18.58 -6.21
CA GLU A 125 13.63 17.26 -5.60
C GLU A 125 13.18 16.17 -6.59
N LEU A 126 12.13 16.41 -7.37
CA LEU A 126 11.68 15.46 -8.41
C LEU A 126 12.80 15.24 -9.43
N ALA A 127 13.40 16.32 -9.92
CA ALA A 127 14.50 16.29 -10.87
C ALA A 127 15.66 15.44 -10.34
N MET A 128 16.06 15.66 -9.08
CA MET A 128 17.13 14.90 -8.44
C MET A 128 16.79 13.41 -8.34
N LYS A 129 15.55 13.06 -7.98
CA LYS A 129 15.11 11.65 -7.87
C LYS A 129 15.04 10.93 -9.21
N VAL A 130 14.52 11.59 -10.25
CA VAL A 130 14.44 11.04 -11.60
C VAL A 130 15.84 10.89 -12.22
N TYR A 131 16.77 11.79 -11.89
CA TYR A 131 18.15 11.72 -12.37
C TYR A 131 18.93 10.55 -11.77
N VAL A 132 18.75 10.27 -10.47
CA VAL A 132 19.50 9.20 -9.77
C VAL A 132 19.05 7.81 -10.23
N ASP A 133 17.75 7.54 -10.34
CA ASP A 133 17.22 6.21 -10.66
C ASP A 133 16.08 6.27 -11.70
N PRO A 134 16.34 6.56 -12.99
CA PRO A 134 15.29 6.86 -13.98
C PRO A 134 14.31 5.71 -14.25
N THR A 135 14.76 4.45 -14.15
CA THR A 135 13.93 3.27 -14.44
C THR A 135 13.20 2.74 -13.21
N ASP A 136 13.87 2.67 -12.06
CA ASP A 136 13.27 2.17 -10.83
C ASP A 136 12.38 3.21 -10.15
N TYR A 137 12.54 4.50 -10.48
CA TYR A 137 11.67 5.57 -10.01
C TYR A 137 10.19 5.29 -10.30
N TRP A 138 9.86 4.77 -11.49
CA TRP A 138 8.48 4.52 -11.92
C TRP A 138 7.82 3.28 -11.29
N LYS A 139 8.61 2.38 -10.69
CA LYS A 139 8.08 1.18 -10.03
C LYS A 139 7.53 1.46 -8.63
N ASP A 140 8.01 2.52 -7.98
CA ASP A 140 7.56 2.90 -6.64
C ASP A 140 6.29 3.78 -6.70
N GLY A 141 5.20 3.30 -6.10
CA GLY A 141 3.92 4.01 -6.08
C GLY A 141 4.00 5.39 -5.39
N TYR A 142 4.91 5.57 -4.42
CA TYR A 142 5.08 6.86 -3.75
C TYR A 142 5.78 7.89 -4.65
N ASN A 143 6.61 7.44 -5.59
CA ASN A 143 7.22 8.31 -6.60
C ASN A 143 6.19 8.76 -7.63
N VAL A 144 5.30 7.86 -8.07
CA VAL A 144 4.18 8.22 -8.95
C VAL A 144 3.26 9.26 -8.31
N MET A 145 2.96 9.13 -7.02
CA MET A 145 2.19 10.12 -6.26
C MET A 145 2.83 11.51 -6.31
N ASP A 146 4.15 11.62 -6.14
CA ASP A 146 4.85 12.91 -6.20
C ASP A 146 4.74 13.56 -7.59
N VAL A 147 4.78 12.78 -8.67
CA VAL A 147 4.56 13.28 -10.04
C VAL A 147 3.13 13.79 -10.20
N VAL A 148 2.13 13.06 -9.69
CA VAL A 148 0.72 13.47 -9.74
C VAL A 148 0.51 14.78 -8.98
N ILE A 149 1.10 14.92 -7.79
CA ILE A 149 1.04 16.15 -6.99
C ILE A 149 1.61 17.34 -7.79
N ILE A 150 2.74 17.14 -8.46
CA ILE A 150 3.35 18.19 -9.30
C ILE A 150 2.43 18.57 -10.47
N ILE A 151 1.78 17.61 -11.11
CA ILE A 151 0.78 17.87 -12.16
C ILE A 151 -0.39 18.71 -11.61
N ILE A 152 -0.90 18.37 -10.43
CA ILE A 152 -1.99 19.10 -9.78
C ILE A 152 -1.59 20.56 -9.50
N ILE A 153 -0.36 20.79 -9.01
CA ILE A 153 0.17 22.13 -8.79
C ILE A 153 0.23 22.93 -10.10
N PHE A 154 0.52 22.28 -11.24
CA PHE A 154 0.61 22.95 -12.54
C PHE A 154 -0.72 23.23 -13.24
N LEU A 155 -1.74 22.44 -12.92
CA LEU A 155 -3.07 22.55 -13.50
C LEU A 155 -3.62 23.99 -13.55
N PRO A 156 -3.62 24.79 -12.46
CA PRO A 156 -4.11 26.18 -12.47
C PRO A 156 -3.26 27.14 -13.32
N TYR A 157 -1.94 26.96 -13.36
CA TYR A 157 -1.05 27.76 -14.20
C TYR A 157 -1.29 27.51 -15.69
N THR A 158 -1.50 26.25 -16.05
CA THR A 158 -1.81 25.87 -17.43
C THR A 158 -3.20 26.31 -17.85
N THR A 159 -4.23 26.12 -17.03
CA THR A 159 -5.61 26.52 -17.35
C THR A 159 -5.75 28.04 -17.49
N ARG A 160 -5.10 28.84 -16.63
CA ARG A 160 -5.08 30.31 -16.77
C ARG A 160 -4.41 30.78 -18.06
N ARG A 161 -3.42 30.04 -18.56
CA ARG A 161 -2.70 30.36 -19.80
C ARG A 161 -3.47 29.98 -21.06
N PHE A 162 -4.15 28.83 -21.05
CA PHE A 162 -4.82 28.28 -22.23
C PHE A 162 -6.30 28.68 -22.36
N LEU A 163 -7.05 28.78 -21.25
CA LEU A 163 -8.52 28.84 -21.30
C LEU A 163 -9.15 30.21 -20.98
N GLY A 164 -8.35 31.21 -20.59
CA GLY A 164 -8.89 32.53 -20.20
C GLY A 164 -9.70 32.50 -18.89
N LYS A 165 -9.96 33.68 -18.32
CA LYS A 165 -10.47 33.88 -16.94
C LYS A 165 -11.93 33.44 -16.67
N GLN A 166 -12.60 32.74 -17.59
CA GLN A 166 -14.07 32.66 -17.63
C GLN A 166 -14.70 31.35 -17.09
N PHE A 167 -14.02 30.56 -16.25
CA PHE A 167 -14.57 29.28 -15.79
C PHE A 167 -14.53 29.08 -14.27
N THR A 168 -15.67 28.68 -13.70
CA THR A 168 -15.87 28.24 -12.30
C THR A 168 -14.88 27.13 -11.89
N TYR A 169 -14.40 26.33 -12.84
CA TYR A 169 -13.37 25.30 -12.64
C TYR A 169 -12.04 25.86 -12.11
N LEU A 170 -11.77 27.16 -12.26
CA LEU A 170 -10.56 27.81 -11.71
C LEU A 170 -10.54 27.77 -10.18
N TYR A 171 -11.69 27.89 -9.51
CA TYR A 171 -11.76 27.83 -8.05
C TYR A 171 -11.49 26.41 -7.53
N VAL A 172 -11.99 25.39 -8.21
CA VAL A 172 -11.72 23.99 -7.88
C VAL A 172 -10.25 23.66 -8.11
N ALA A 173 -9.66 24.09 -9.23
CA ALA A 173 -8.25 23.91 -9.53
C ALA A 173 -7.33 24.63 -8.52
N ASP A 174 -7.71 25.82 -8.07
CA ASP A 174 -7.01 26.55 -7.02
C ASP A 174 -7.09 25.79 -5.68
N GLY A 175 -8.25 25.21 -5.34
CA GLY A 175 -8.42 24.37 -4.16
C GLY A 175 -7.59 23.07 -4.19
N MET A 176 -7.49 22.44 -5.36
CA MET A 176 -6.69 21.22 -5.56
C MET A 176 -5.21 21.39 -5.21
N GLN A 177 -4.67 22.61 -5.26
CA GLN A 177 -3.28 22.87 -4.84
C GLN A 177 -3.04 22.50 -3.37
N SER A 178 -4.07 22.56 -2.53
CA SER A 178 -4.00 22.13 -1.12
C SER A 178 -3.58 20.66 -0.98
N LEU A 179 -3.82 19.82 -2.00
CA LEU A 179 -3.44 18.41 -2.01
C LEU A 179 -1.92 18.19 -1.94
N ARG A 180 -1.08 19.21 -2.17
CA ARG A 180 0.37 19.07 -1.97
C ARG A 180 0.77 18.74 -0.53
N ILE A 181 -0.10 18.99 0.46
CA ILE A 181 0.10 18.50 1.84
C ILE A 181 0.27 16.97 1.89
N LEU A 182 -0.34 16.23 0.95
CA LEU A 182 -0.22 14.78 0.84
C LEU A 182 1.22 14.33 0.64
N LYS A 183 2.12 15.22 0.19
CA LYS A 183 3.56 14.92 0.08
C LYS A 183 4.20 14.54 1.42
N ILE A 184 3.62 14.97 2.55
CA ILE A 184 4.04 14.54 3.91
C ILE A 184 3.97 13.02 4.06
N ILE A 185 3.02 12.36 3.40
CA ILE A 185 2.84 10.90 3.45
C ILE A 185 4.14 10.19 3.07
N ARG A 186 4.87 10.69 2.07
CA ARG A 186 6.13 10.06 1.64
C ARG A 186 7.20 10.08 2.74
N TYR A 187 7.24 11.14 3.52
CA TYR A 187 8.29 11.39 4.50
C TYR A 187 7.99 10.79 5.86
N SER A 188 6.71 10.74 6.25
CA SER A 188 6.28 10.15 7.51
C SER A 188 6.18 8.63 7.40
N GLN A 189 7.07 7.92 8.10
CA GLN A 189 6.97 6.46 8.22
C GLN A 189 5.68 6.04 8.92
N GLY A 190 5.22 6.78 9.93
CA GLY A 190 3.97 6.49 10.64
C GLY A 190 2.76 6.46 9.71
N ILE A 191 2.60 7.49 8.88
CA ILE A 191 1.46 7.56 7.95
C ILE A 191 1.54 6.46 6.89
N ARG A 192 2.74 6.13 6.38
CA ARG A 192 2.91 5.01 5.43
C ARG A 192 2.55 3.67 6.04
N MET A 193 2.93 3.43 7.30
CA MET A 193 2.56 2.21 8.02
C MET A 193 1.04 2.12 8.19
N MET A 194 0.38 3.23 8.57
CA MET A 194 -1.08 3.27 8.70
C MET A 194 -1.78 3.03 7.37
N ILE A 195 -1.35 3.67 6.27
CA ILE A 195 -1.91 3.45 4.94
C ILE A 195 -1.68 2.01 4.47
N SER A 196 -0.50 1.45 4.74
CA SER A 196 -0.20 0.06 4.37
C SER A 196 -1.07 -0.94 5.14
N ALA A 197 -1.33 -0.68 6.42
CA ALA A 197 -2.23 -1.48 7.24
C ALA A 197 -3.70 -1.35 6.75
N MET A 198 -4.14 -0.13 6.43
CA MET A 198 -5.47 0.12 5.87
C MET A 198 -5.67 -0.57 4.51
N ARG A 199 -4.63 -0.67 3.68
CA ARG A 199 -4.72 -1.32 2.37
C ARG A 199 -5.20 -2.77 2.47
N GLN A 200 -4.86 -3.47 3.55
CA GLN A 200 -5.29 -4.85 3.78
C GLN A 200 -6.81 -4.95 4.01
N THR A 201 -7.43 -3.92 4.59
CA THR A 201 -8.88 -3.93 4.89
C THR A 201 -9.74 -3.40 3.74
N VAL A 202 -9.16 -2.67 2.78
CA VAL A 202 -9.88 -2.07 1.63
C VAL A 202 -10.68 -3.12 0.85
N TYR A 203 -10.10 -4.29 0.57
CA TYR A 203 -10.80 -5.32 -0.20
C TYR A 203 -12.05 -5.89 0.52
N THR A 204 -12.05 -5.98 1.87
CA THR A 204 -13.30 -6.32 2.61
C THR A 204 -14.36 -5.29 2.35
N VAL A 205 -13.96 -4.04 2.57
CA VAL A 205 -14.88 -2.93 2.70
C VAL A 205 -15.48 -2.63 1.34
N ALA A 206 -14.68 -2.73 0.27
CA ALA A 206 -15.13 -2.55 -1.10
C ALA A 206 -16.28 -3.49 -1.47
N SER A 207 -16.20 -4.78 -1.14
CA SER A 207 -17.27 -5.75 -1.46
C SER A 207 -18.59 -5.41 -0.76
N VAL A 208 -18.52 -4.94 0.48
CA VAL A 208 -19.73 -4.56 1.24
C VAL A 208 -20.28 -3.21 0.79
N LEU A 209 -19.41 -2.24 0.47
CA LEU A 209 -19.80 -0.97 -0.14
C LEU A 209 -20.45 -1.18 -1.52
N LEU A 210 -20.00 -2.15 -2.31
CA LEU A 210 -20.65 -2.53 -3.57
C LEU A 210 -22.08 -3.04 -3.33
N LEU A 211 -22.27 -3.91 -2.32
CA LEU A 211 -23.59 -4.39 -1.94
C LEU A 211 -24.50 -3.24 -1.48
N LEU A 212 -23.98 -2.31 -0.66
CA LEU A 212 -24.71 -1.10 -0.26
C LEU A 212 -25.05 -0.22 -1.45
N PHE A 213 -24.13 -0.06 -2.41
CA PHE A 213 -24.36 0.69 -3.64
C PHE A 213 -25.46 0.06 -4.50
N LEU A 214 -25.50 -1.26 -4.63
CA LEU A 214 -26.59 -1.97 -5.32
C LEU A 214 -27.93 -1.77 -4.60
N LEU A 215 -27.94 -1.83 -3.26
CA LEU A 215 -29.14 -1.54 -2.48
C LEU A 215 -29.63 -0.10 -2.71
N MET A 216 -28.71 0.89 -2.66
CA MET A 216 -29.02 2.30 -2.95
C MET A 216 -29.51 2.49 -4.38
N TYR A 217 -28.97 1.75 -5.36
CA TYR A 217 -29.45 1.82 -6.74
C TYR A 217 -30.91 1.37 -6.85
N ILE A 218 -31.25 0.21 -6.27
CA ILE A 218 -32.60 -0.35 -6.29
C ILE A 218 -33.56 0.61 -5.58
N PHE A 219 -33.24 1.03 -4.36
CA PHE A 219 -34.07 1.96 -3.58
C PHE A 219 -34.12 3.36 -4.19
N GLY A 220 -33.08 3.79 -4.91
CA GLY A 220 -33.02 5.08 -5.59
C GLY A 220 -34.01 5.16 -6.73
N ILE A 221 -34.10 4.10 -7.54
CA ILE A 221 -35.11 3.98 -8.59
C ILE A 221 -36.51 3.85 -7.98
N LEU A 222 -36.68 3.02 -6.94
CA LEU A 222 -37.98 2.89 -6.26
C LEU A 222 -38.45 4.22 -5.69
N GLY A 223 -37.58 4.96 -4.98
CA GLY A 223 -37.93 6.25 -4.39
C GLY A 223 -38.20 7.32 -5.45
N PHE A 224 -37.47 7.34 -6.57
CA PHE A 224 -37.80 8.17 -7.73
C PHE A 224 -39.21 7.86 -8.26
N CYS A 225 -39.55 6.58 -8.45
CA CYS A 225 -40.86 6.18 -8.94
C CYS A 225 -42.01 6.44 -7.94
N LEU A 226 -41.75 6.32 -6.64
CA LEU A 226 -42.77 6.47 -5.59
C LEU A 226 -42.98 7.93 -5.16
N PHE A 227 -41.90 8.70 -5.05
CA PHE A 227 -41.90 10.02 -4.44
C PHE A 227 -41.48 11.13 -5.41
N GLY A 228 -41.00 10.83 -6.62
CA GLY A 228 -40.58 11.81 -7.63
C GLY A 228 -41.68 12.30 -8.59
N SER A 229 -42.96 12.15 -8.22
CA SER A 229 -44.08 12.51 -9.10
C SER A 229 -44.19 14.02 -9.39
N GLN A 230 -44.72 14.39 -10.56
CA GLN A 230 -44.58 15.76 -11.06
C GLN A 230 -45.42 16.84 -10.38
N ASP A 231 -46.57 16.46 -9.80
CA ASP A 231 -47.49 17.43 -9.23
C ASP A 231 -47.40 17.55 -7.69
N ARG A 232 -46.88 16.52 -6.99
CA ARG A 232 -46.79 16.47 -5.51
C ARG A 232 -45.52 15.80 -4.97
N GLY A 233 -44.63 15.36 -5.86
CA GLY A 233 -43.41 14.65 -5.51
C GLY A 233 -42.35 15.53 -4.88
N ASP A 234 -41.48 14.90 -4.13
CA ASP A 234 -40.35 15.51 -3.46
C ASP A 234 -39.13 15.52 -4.39
N TYR A 235 -39.08 16.54 -5.24
CA TYR A 235 -38.03 16.73 -6.25
C TYR A 235 -36.64 16.97 -5.67
N ASP A 236 -36.55 17.57 -4.48
CA ASP A 236 -35.29 17.89 -3.83
C ASP A 236 -34.55 16.65 -3.33
N ASN A 237 -35.27 15.55 -3.10
CA ASN A 237 -34.72 14.28 -2.64
C ASN A 237 -34.85 13.14 -3.66
N TRP A 238 -35.90 13.15 -4.49
CA TRP A 238 -36.25 12.04 -5.39
C TRP A 238 -36.44 12.49 -6.84
N GLY A 239 -35.99 13.69 -7.20
CA GLY A 239 -36.19 14.25 -8.55
C GLY A 239 -35.26 13.71 -9.63
N ASN A 240 -34.12 13.12 -9.26
CA ASN A 240 -33.24 12.41 -10.18
C ASN A 240 -32.40 11.38 -9.41
N LEU A 241 -31.77 10.46 -10.14
CA LEU A 241 -31.02 9.38 -9.52
C LEU A 241 -29.85 9.89 -8.64
N PRO A 242 -28.96 10.82 -9.08
CA PRO A 242 -27.90 11.34 -8.21
C PRO A 242 -28.37 11.96 -6.89
N VAL A 243 -29.47 12.72 -6.94
CA VAL A 243 -30.07 13.35 -5.75
C VAL A 243 -30.65 12.27 -4.82
N ALA A 244 -31.36 11.28 -5.38
CA ALA A 244 -31.85 10.12 -4.61
C ALA A 244 -30.72 9.31 -3.96
N PHE A 245 -29.59 9.15 -4.65
CA PHE A 245 -28.39 8.53 -4.08
C PHE A 245 -27.85 9.32 -2.87
N PHE A 246 -27.85 10.66 -2.94
CA PHE A 246 -27.43 11.49 -1.81
C PHE A 246 -28.38 11.37 -0.61
N THR A 247 -29.69 11.38 -0.86
CA THR A 247 -30.71 11.15 0.19
C THR A 247 -30.56 9.76 0.82
N LEU A 248 -30.38 8.71 0.00
CA LEU A 248 -30.19 7.34 0.49
C LEU A 248 -28.87 7.16 1.23
N PHE A 249 -27.81 7.87 0.86
CA PHE A 249 -26.57 7.89 1.62
C PHE A 249 -26.78 8.45 3.04
N SER A 250 -27.51 9.57 3.17
CA SER A 250 -27.90 10.13 4.47
C SER A 250 -28.76 9.17 5.30
N LEU A 251 -29.73 8.51 4.64
CA LEU A 251 -30.56 7.49 5.29
C LEU A 251 -29.76 6.27 5.73
N ALA A 252 -28.73 5.86 4.97
CA ALA A 252 -27.88 4.72 5.31
C ALA A 252 -27.03 4.99 6.56
N THR A 253 -26.68 6.24 6.82
CA THR A 253 -26.04 6.69 8.07
C THR A 253 -27.03 7.00 9.18
N VAL A 254 -28.34 6.84 8.94
CA VAL A 254 -29.43 7.19 9.86
C VAL A 254 -29.37 8.67 10.27
N ASP A 255 -28.91 9.53 9.36
CA ASP A 255 -28.81 10.97 9.58
C ASP A 255 -29.96 11.70 8.88
N GLY A 256 -30.60 12.64 9.59
CA GLY A 256 -31.71 13.45 9.07
C GLY A 256 -32.99 12.69 8.66
N TRP A 257 -33.09 11.38 8.95
CA TRP A 257 -34.19 10.54 8.43
C TRP A 257 -35.57 10.92 8.95
N THR A 258 -35.68 11.46 10.17
CA THR A 258 -36.95 11.91 10.75
C THR A 258 -37.51 13.13 10.06
N ASP A 259 -36.63 14.05 9.63
CA ASP A 259 -37.02 15.26 8.93
C ASP A 259 -37.48 14.94 7.51
N LEU A 260 -36.77 14.04 6.81
CA LEU A 260 -37.21 13.51 5.52
C LEU A 260 -38.57 12.81 5.65
N GLN A 261 -38.74 11.96 6.68
CA GLN A 261 -39.99 11.25 6.90
C GLN A 261 -41.15 12.21 7.19
N LYS A 262 -40.92 13.27 7.96
CA LYS A 262 -41.91 14.32 8.23
C LYS A 262 -42.32 15.05 6.95
N GLN A 263 -41.38 15.33 6.06
CA GLN A 263 -41.67 15.94 4.76
C GLN A 263 -42.52 15.02 3.86
N LEU A 264 -42.21 13.72 3.83
CA LEU A 264 -42.97 12.73 3.08
C LEU A 264 -44.37 12.49 3.67
N ASP A 265 -44.49 12.48 5.00
CA ASP A 265 -45.76 12.37 5.73
C ASP A 265 -46.68 13.57 5.43
N ASN A 266 -46.13 14.78 5.45
CA ASN A 266 -46.88 16.01 5.14
C ASN A 266 -47.43 16.02 3.70
N ARG A 267 -46.76 15.31 2.78
CA ARG A 267 -47.20 15.13 1.38
C ARG A 267 -48.21 14.00 1.20
N GLY A 268 -48.51 13.23 2.25
CA GLY A 268 -49.50 12.16 2.24
C GLY A 268 -49.02 10.83 1.65
N PHE A 269 -47.70 10.60 1.56
CA PHE A 269 -47.16 9.35 1.03
C PHE A 269 -47.25 8.21 2.06
N ALA A 270 -48.32 7.43 2.05
CA ALA A 270 -48.55 6.35 3.02
C ALA A 270 -47.46 5.26 3.03
N LEU A 271 -46.86 4.96 1.87
CA LEU A 271 -45.78 3.95 1.74
C LEU A 271 -44.40 4.46 2.19
N SER A 272 -44.25 5.76 2.46
CA SER A 272 -42.95 6.36 2.79
C SER A 272 -42.34 5.81 4.06
N ARG A 273 -43.15 5.62 5.12
CA ARG A 273 -42.68 5.08 6.42
C ARG A 273 -42.10 3.68 6.25
N ALA A 274 -42.81 2.80 5.54
CA ALA A 274 -42.35 1.44 5.28
C ALA A 274 -41.07 1.44 4.43
N PHE A 275 -41.03 2.24 3.36
CA PHE A 275 -39.85 2.40 2.52
C PHE A 275 -38.62 2.83 3.32
N THR A 276 -38.73 3.91 4.11
CA THR A 276 -37.63 4.47 4.90
C THR A 276 -37.15 3.49 5.97
N ILE A 277 -38.07 2.86 6.72
CA ILE A 277 -37.73 1.91 7.78
C ILE A 277 -37.05 0.66 7.19
N ILE A 278 -37.59 0.09 6.11
CA ILE A 278 -37.02 -1.10 5.47
C ILE A 278 -35.61 -0.79 4.94
N PHE A 279 -35.43 0.37 4.29
CA PHE A 279 -34.12 0.78 3.81
C PHE A 279 -33.12 0.94 4.95
N ILE A 280 -33.48 1.65 6.04
CA ILE A 280 -32.62 1.84 7.21
C ILE A 280 -32.23 0.50 7.82
N LEU A 281 -33.17 -0.43 7.98
CA LEU A 281 -32.90 -1.76 8.53
C LEU A 281 -31.95 -2.56 7.64
N LEU A 282 -32.17 -2.59 6.33
CA LEU A 282 -31.30 -3.27 5.37
C LEU A 282 -29.91 -2.64 5.32
N ALA A 283 -29.81 -1.32 5.24
CA ALA A 283 -28.54 -0.60 5.22
C ALA A 283 -27.75 -0.81 6.53
N SER A 284 -28.43 -0.70 7.68
CA SER A 284 -27.83 -0.97 9.00
C SER A 284 -27.35 -2.42 9.12
N PHE A 285 -28.12 -3.38 8.60
CA PHE A 285 -27.71 -4.79 8.58
C PHE A 285 -26.46 -4.99 7.71
N ILE A 286 -26.38 -4.37 6.54
CA ILE A 286 -25.18 -4.41 5.69
C ILE A 286 -23.98 -3.79 6.42
N PHE A 287 -24.14 -2.64 7.08
CA PHE A 287 -23.07 -2.02 7.86
C PHE A 287 -22.61 -2.90 9.04
N LEU A 288 -23.54 -3.51 9.77
CA LEU A 288 -23.23 -4.42 10.86
C LEU A 288 -22.46 -5.63 10.33
N ASN A 289 -22.88 -6.20 9.20
CA ASN A 289 -22.19 -7.32 8.56
C ASN A 289 -20.79 -6.93 8.07
N MET A 290 -20.59 -5.69 7.61
CA MET A 290 -19.25 -5.16 7.31
C MET A 290 -18.37 -5.17 8.56
N PHE A 291 -18.89 -4.66 9.68
CA PHE A 291 -18.17 -4.58 10.94
C PHE A 291 -17.80 -5.97 11.46
N VAL A 292 -18.77 -6.89 11.51
CA VAL A 292 -18.55 -8.29 11.89
C VAL A 292 -17.52 -8.95 10.98
N GLY A 293 -17.63 -8.75 9.66
CA GLY A 293 -16.66 -9.29 8.70
C GLY A 293 -15.23 -8.78 8.93
N VAL A 294 -15.04 -7.48 9.13
CA VAL A 294 -13.71 -6.90 9.42
C VAL A 294 -13.19 -7.38 10.77
N MET A 295 -14.04 -7.44 11.80
CA MET A 295 -13.66 -7.91 13.14
C MET A 295 -13.25 -9.39 13.15
N ILE A 296 -13.96 -10.25 12.41
CA ILE A 296 -13.60 -11.66 12.27
C ILE A 296 -12.25 -11.79 11.60
N ARG A 297 -12.00 -11.09 10.49
CA ARG A 297 -10.70 -11.17 9.80
C ARG A 297 -9.56 -10.67 10.68
N TYR A 298 -9.75 -9.57 11.39
CA TYR A 298 -8.77 -9.08 12.36
C TYR A 298 -8.50 -10.10 13.49
N THR A 299 -9.56 -10.71 14.02
CA THR A 299 -9.46 -11.71 15.10
C THR A 299 -8.77 -12.98 14.58
N GLU A 300 -9.13 -13.45 13.39
CA GLU A 300 -8.53 -14.62 12.75
C GLU A 300 -7.05 -14.41 12.45
N ASP A 301 -6.67 -13.25 11.88
CA ASP A 301 -5.27 -12.91 11.62
C ASP A 301 -4.48 -12.78 12.93
N SER A 302 -5.09 -12.22 13.98
CA SER A 302 -4.47 -12.11 15.31
C SER A 302 -4.27 -13.48 15.97
N ILE A 303 -5.25 -14.38 15.86
CA ILE A 303 -5.16 -15.75 16.38
C ILE A 303 -4.07 -16.52 15.62
N LYS A 304 -4.06 -16.47 14.28
CA LYS A 304 -3.03 -17.14 13.46
C LYS A 304 -1.63 -16.64 13.82
N LYS A 305 -1.46 -15.33 13.98
CA LYS A 305 -0.17 -14.75 14.38
C LYS A 305 0.26 -15.22 15.76
N PHE A 306 -0.65 -15.26 16.72
CA PHE A 306 -0.37 -15.75 18.08
C PHE A 306 -0.01 -17.24 18.09
N GLU A 307 -0.70 -18.07 17.30
CA GLU A 307 -0.36 -19.49 17.15
C GLU A 307 1.03 -19.68 16.53
N GLN A 308 1.39 -18.87 15.53
CA GLN A 308 2.71 -18.90 14.91
C GLN A 308 3.81 -18.53 15.91
N GLU A 309 3.64 -17.44 16.66
CA GLU A 309 4.59 -17.00 17.68
C GLU A 309 4.79 -18.09 18.74
N ARG A 310 3.71 -18.67 19.29
CA ARG A 310 3.82 -19.79 20.24
C ARG A 310 4.47 -21.03 19.66
N THR A 311 4.16 -21.38 18.42
CA THR A 311 4.77 -22.55 17.76
C THR A 311 6.27 -22.34 17.59
N LEU A 312 6.68 -21.12 17.27
CA LEU A 312 8.06 -20.72 17.07
C LEU A 312 8.82 -20.70 18.42
N GLU A 313 8.22 -20.17 19.47
CA GLU A 313 8.73 -20.25 20.85
C GLU A 313 8.96 -21.70 21.29
N ARG A 314 7.97 -22.59 21.11
CA ARG A 314 8.13 -24.03 21.45
C ARG A 314 9.26 -24.70 20.67
N LYS A 315 9.44 -24.33 19.39
CA LYS A 315 10.54 -24.87 18.57
C LYS A 315 11.90 -24.36 19.05
N MET A 316 11.99 -23.09 19.48
CA MET A 316 13.21 -22.56 20.07
C MET A 316 13.55 -23.27 21.38
N THR A 317 12.59 -23.45 22.29
CA THR A 317 12.84 -24.14 23.57
C THR A 317 13.28 -25.59 23.36
N LEU A 318 12.64 -26.31 22.43
CA LEU A 318 13.04 -27.69 22.09
C LEU A 318 14.44 -27.73 21.45
N MET A 319 14.80 -26.74 20.65
CA MET A 319 16.12 -26.65 20.03
C MET A 319 17.21 -26.40 21.07
N GLU A 320 16.96 -25.51 22.04
CA GLU A 320 17.85 -25.26 23.17
C GLU A 320 18.05 -26.51 24.03
N GLU A 321 16.97 -27.21 24.40
CA GLU A 321 17.05 -28.46 25.16
C GLU A 321 17.83 -29.54 24.40
N LYS A 322 17.54 -29.73 23.10
CA LYS A 322 18.27 -30.68 22.25
C LYS A 322 19.77 -30.36 22.19
N GLN A 323 20.12 -29.08 22.11
CA GLN A 323 21.51 -28.64 22.05
C GLN A 323 22.26 -28.91 23.35
N VAL A 324 21.61 -28.70 24.51
CA VAL A 324 22.16 -29.06 25.83
C VAL A 324 22.37 -30.57 25.95
N ILE A 325 21.43 -31.39 25.49
CA ILE A 325 21.56 -32.86 25.54
C ILE A 325 22.73 -33.34 24.66
N LEU A 326 22.85 -32.82 23.43
CA LEU A 326 23.95 -33.17 22.52
C LEU A 326 25.32 -32.79 23.11
N GLN A 327 25.42 -31.63 23.76
CA GLN A 327 26.66 -31.24 24.44
C GLN A 327 27.04 -32.21 25.56
N ARG A 328 26.08 -32.60 26.40
CA ARG A 328 26.30 -33.59 27.47
C ARG A 328 26.75 -34.94 26.91
N GLN A 329 26.08 -35.42 25.86
CA GLN A 329 26.44 -36.68 25.20
C GLN A 329 27.88 -36.64 24.64
N GLN A 330 28.27 -35.53 24.02
CA GLN A 330 29.62 -35.36 23.49
C GLN A 330 30.69 -35.34 24.60
N GLU A 331 30.40 -34.69 25.73
CA GLU A 331 31.28 -34.70 26.91
C GLU A 331 31.43 -36.11 27.49
N ASP A 332 30.34 -36.85 27.63
CA ASP A 332 30.36 -38.21 28.18
C ASP A 332 31.11 -39.18 27.27
N ILE A 333 30.90 -39.13 25.94
CA ILE A 333 31.66 -39.92 24.95
C ILE A 333 33.15 -39.58 25.05
N SER A 334 33.50 -38.29 25.14
CA SER A 334 34.89 -37.84 25.24
C SER A 334 35.57 -38.37 26.52
N ARG A 335 34.86 -38.38 27.65
CA ARG A 335 35.35 -38.95 28.92
C ARG A 335 35.59 -40.45 28.80
N LEU A 336 34.64 -41.19 28.23
CA LEU A 336 34.75 -42.64 28.04
C LEU A 336 35.95 -43.00 27.14
N MET A 337 36.15 -42.28 26.02
CA MET A 337 37.33 -42.46 25.16
C MET A 337 38.64 -42.19 25.89
N HIS A 338 38.68 -41.17 26.76
CA HIS A 338 39.89 -40.83 27.51
C HIS A 338 40.21 -41.85 28.62
N MET A 339 39.19 -42.45 29.24
CA MET A 339 39.36 -43.54 30.20
C MET A 339 39.88 -44.81 29.53
N GLN A 340 39.42 -45.13 28.31
CA GLN A 340 39.92 -46.26 27.52
C GLN A 340 41.39 -46.07 27.11
N LYS A 341 41.83 -44.84 26.85
CA LYS A 341 43.20 -44.53 26.42
C LYS A 341 44.23 -44.58 27.57
N ASN A 342 43.79 -44.42 28.82
CA ASN A 342 44.65 -44.35 30.00
C ASN A 342 44.73 -45.67 30.80
N ALA A 343 43.92 -46.69 30.47
CA ALA A 343 43.91 -47.98 31.15
C ALA A 343 44.32 -49.12 30.21
N ASP A 344 45.31 -49.92 30.61
CA ASP A 344 45.68 -51.17 29.95
C ASP A 344 44.45 -52.08 29.94
N CYS A 345 44.00 -52.46 28.73
CA CYS A 345 42.63 -52.93 28.49
C CYS A 345 42.29 -54.22 29.26
N LYS A 346 41.35 -54.10 30.20
CA LYS A 346 40.44 -55.19 30.54
C LYS A 346 39.25 -55.14 29.58
N SER A 347 38.85 -56.30 29.05
CA SER A 347 37.74 -56.47 28.10
C SER A 347 36.53 -55.60 28.47
N PHE A 348 35.85 -54.99 27.48
CA PHE A 348 34.62 -54.19 27.68
C PHE A 348 33.59 -54.92 28.57
N SER A 349 33.53 -56.25 28.46
CA SER A 349 32.71 -57.13 29.31
C SER A 349 33.06 -57.03 30.80
N GLU A 350 34.34 -56.95 31.16
CA GLU A 350 34.81 -56.93 32.55
C GLU A 350 34.54 -55.58 33.23
N LEU A 351 34.46 -54.51 32.44
CA LEU A 351 34.16 -53.15 32.90
C LEU A 351 32.65 -52.99 33.21
N VAL A 352 31.80 -53.55 32.35
CA VAL A 352 30.34 -53.65 32.55
C VAL A 352 30.00 -54.52 33.78
N GLU A 353 30.75 -55.60 34.01
CA GLU A 353 30.55 -56.51 35.15
C GLU A 353 30.86 -55.85 36.51
N ASN A 354 31.92 -55.05 36.59
CA ASN A 354 32.29 -54.33 37.81
C ASN A 354 31.34 -53.16 38.10
N PHE A 355 30.82 -52.51 37.06
CA PHE A 355 29.77 -51.50 37.18
C PHE A 355 28.47 -52.10 37.72
N LYS A 356 28.08 -53.29 37.21
CA LYS A 356 26.90 -54.04 37.65
C LYS A 356 26.95 -54.45 39.13
N LYS A 357 28.14 -54.77 39.65
CA LYS A 357 28.35 -55.12 41.08
C LYS A 357 28.24 -53.93 42.05
N THR A 358 28.21 -52.70 41.55
CA THR A 358 28.18 -51.48 42.37
C THR A 358 26.74 -50.96 42.58
N LEU A 359 25.73 -51.54 41.89
CA LEU A 359 24.33 -51.12 41.95
C LEU A 359 23.57 -51.74 43.14
N ARG A 360 22.68 -50.96 43.79
CA ARG A 360 21.77 -51.44 44.84
C ARG A 360 20.40 -51.80 44.23
N HIS A 361 19.64 -52.69 44.89
CA HIS A 361 18.38 -53.28 44.40
C HIS A 361 17.21 -52.33 44.05
N THR A 362 17.39 -51.02 44.18
CA THR A 362 16.36 -50.00 43.91
C THR A 362 16.73 -49.02 42.79
N ASP A 363 17.89 -49.19 42.15
CA ASP A 363 18.33 -48.28 41.08
C ASP A 363 17.73 -48.73 39.73
N PRO A 364 17.03 -47.85 38.98
CA PRO A 364 16.51 -48.20 37.67
C PRO A 364 17.67 -48.46 36.70
N MET A 365 17.75 -49.70 36.21
CA MET A 365 18.80 -50.16 35.30
C MET A 365 18.30 -50.05 33.86
N VAL A 366 19.07 -49.39 32.99
CA VAL A 366 18.93 -49.54 31.55
C VAL A 366 19.42 -50.95 31.23
N LEU A 367 18.49 -51.87 30.96
CA LEU A 367 18.86 -53.14 30.36
C LEU A 367 19.49 -52.81 29.00
N ASP A 368 20.69 -53.34 28.79
CA ASP A 368 21.36 -53.34 27.50
C ASP A 368 20.60 -54.33 26.59
N ASP A 369 19.42 -53.89 26.14
CA ASP A 369 18.77 -54.54 25.02
C ASP A 369 19.63 -54.20 23.79
N PHE A 370 19.76 -55.14 22.85
CA PHE A 370 20.55 -54.98 21.62
C PHE A 370 20.33 -53.62 20.91
N ALA A 371 19.15 -53.03 21.13
CA ALA A 371 18.71 -51.71 20.72
C ALA A 371 19.50 -50.49 21.27
N THR A 372 20.27 -50.64 22.36
CA THR A 372 21.02 -49.52 22.99
C THR A 372 22.52 -49.51 22.66
N SER A 373 23.04 -50.54 21.96
CA SER A 373 24.43 -50.51 21.54
C SER A 373 24.63 -49.42 20.46
N LEU A 374 25.69 -48.62 20.60
CA LEU A 374 25.99 -47.53 19.67
C LEU A 374 26.08 -48.03 18.22
N ALA A 375 26.62 -49.25 18.02
CA ALA A 375 26.68 -49.90 16.72
C ALA A 375 25.29 -50.27 16.17
N PHE A 376 24.37 -50.74 17.01
CA PHE A 376 23.00 -51.00 16.57
C PHE A 376 22.23 -49.72 16.28
N ILE A 377 22.39 -48.68 17.11
CA ILE A 377 21.76 -47.37 16.88
C ILE A 377 22.23 -46.79 15.54
N ASP A 378 23.52 -46.90 15.23
CA ASP A 378 24.09 -46.42 13.96
C ASP A 378 23.58 -47.24 12.76
N ILE A 379 23.50 -48.56 12.90
CA ILE A 379 22.89 -49.44 11.89
C ILE A 379 21.39 -49.14 11.72
N TYR A 380 20.68 -48.89 12.81
CA TYR A 380 19.25 -48.63 12.82
C TYR A 380 18.93 -47.27 12.18
N PHE A 381 19.68 -46.21 12.50
CA PHE A 381 19.54 -44.91 11.84
C PHE A 381 19.91 -44.97 10.37
N SER A 382 20.99 -45.66 10.00
CA SER A 382 21.36 -45.87 8.59
C SER A 382 20.27 -46.65 7.82
N THR A 383 19.63 -47.63 8.49
CA THR A 383 18.50 -48.38 7.91
C THR A 383 17.27 -47.49 7.75
N LEU A 384 16.96 -46.62 8.74
CA LEU A 384 15.87 -45.65 8.65
C LEU A 384 16.10 -44.64 7.52
N ASP A 385 17.31 -44.09 7.37
CA ASP A 385 17.65 -43.19 6.27
C ASP A 385 17.49 -43.86 4.90
N TYR A 386 17.87 -45.14 4.80
CA TYR A 386 17.66 -45.92 3.58
C TYR A 386 16.16 -46.15 3.29
N GLN A 387 15.36 -46.40 4.33
CA GLN A 387 13.91 -46.53 4.20
C GLN A 387 13.25 -45.22 3.75
N ASP A 388 13.61 -44.09 4.36
CA ASP A 388 13.09 -42.77 3.97
C ASP A 388 13.45 -42.42 2.52
N MET A 389 14.69 -42.69 2.11
CA MET A 389 15.10 -42.47 0.72
C MET A 389 14.35 -43.39 -0.26
N THR A 390 14.02 -44.62 0.15
CA THR A 390 13.20 -45.53 -0.65
C THR A 390 11.75 -45.05 -0.74
N ILE A 391 11.16 -44.57 0.37
CA ILE A 391 9.81 -44.00 0.40
C ILE A 391 9.72 -42.77 -0.51
N HIS A 392 10.70 -41.87 -0.44
CA HIS A 392 10.75 -40.70 -1.32
C HIS A 392 10.81 -41.09 -2.81
N LYS A 393 11.64 -42.07 -3.18
CA LYS A 393 11.67 -42.58 -4.56
C LYS A 393 10.34 -43.20 -4.98
N LEU A 394 9.66 -43.92 -4.09
CA LEU A 394 8.37 -44.51 -4.38
C LEU A 394 7.28 -43.46 -4.58
N GLN A 395 7.31 -42.39 -3.77
CA GLN A 395 6.42 -41.24 -3.93
C GLN A 395 6.66 -40.54 -5.26
N GLU A 396 7.93 -40.31 -5.62
CA GLU A 396 8.31 -39.71 -6.91
C GLU A 396 7.79 -40.55 -8.09
N LEU A 397 7.99 -41.87 -8.06
CA LEU A 397 7.45 -42.79 -9.07
C LEU A 397 5.92 -42.75 -9.13
N TYR A 398 5.25 -42.65 -7.98
CA TYR A 398 3.80 -42.55 -7.92
C TYR A 398 3.29 -41.25 -8.56
N TYR A 399 3.97 -40.13 -8.31
CA TYR A 399 3.67 -38.86 -8.95
C TYR A 399 3.93 -38.90 -10.45
N GLU A 400 5.00 -39.54 -10.91
CA GLU A 400 5.26 -39.75 -12.34
C GLU A 400 4.18 -40.62 -13.00
N ILE A 401 3.79 -41.73 -12.37
CA ILE A 401 2.71 -42.60 -12.87
C ILE A 401 1.39 -41.83 -12.93
N ALA A 402 1.04 -41.08 -11.89
CA ALA A 402 -0.16 -40.24 -11.86
C ALA A 402 -0.12 -39.15 -12.95
N HIS A 403 1.04 -38.55 -13.20
CA HIS A 403 1.23 -37.59 -14.28
C HIS A 403 1.04 -38.26 -15.66
N VAL A 404 1.65 -39.42 -15.90
CA VAL A 404 1.50 -40.14 -17.19
C VAL A 404 0.05 -40.58 -17.39
N LEU A 405 -0.62 -41.09 -16.36
CA LEU A 405 -2.05 -41.40 -16.40
C LEU A 405 -2.89 -40.16 -16.70
N GLY A 406 -2.54 -39.01 -16.12
CA GLY A 406 -3.15 -37.72 -16.42
C GLY A 406 -3.03 -37.35 -17.90
N LEU A 407 -1.84 -37.49 -18.48
CA LEU A 407 -1.59 -37.23 -19.91
C LEU A 407 -2.35 -38.20 -20.82
N VAL A 408 -2.38 -39.50 -20.49
CA VAL A 408 -3.15 -40.50 -21.23
C VAL A 408 -4.66 -40.24 -21.15
N LEU A 409 -5.15 -39.76 -20.00
CA LEU A 409 -6.54 -39.36 -19.82
C LEU A 409 -6.89 -38.12 -20.65
N GLU A 410 -5.94 -37.20 -20.84
CA GLU A 410 -6.08 -36.01 -21.67
C GLU A 410 -6.04 -36.32 -23.18
N ASP A 411 -5.29 -37.36 -23.59
CA ASP A 411 -5.19 -37.86 -24.97
C ASP A 411 -6.35 -38.80 -25.39
N LEU A 412 -7.21 -39.21 -24.45
CA LEU A 412 -8.41 -39.98 -24.80
C LEU A 412 -9.43 -39.07 -25.52
N PRO A 413 -9.94 -39.45 -26.71
CA PRO A 413 -10.88 -38.62 -27.45
C PRO A 413 -12.16 -38.41 -26.62
N GLN A 414 -12.50 -37.16 -26.31
CA GLN A 414 -13.74 -36.79 -25.63
C GLN A 414 -14.95 -37.40 -26.37
N LYS A 415 -15.50 -38.47 -25.81
CA LYS A 415 -16.75 -39.06 -26.30
C LYS A 415 -17.88 -38.13 -25.89
N LYS A 416 -18.37 -37.34 -26.86
CA LYS A 416 -19.60 -36.52 -26.73
C LYS A 416 -20.75 -37.37 -26.14
N PRO A 417 -21.55 -36.85 -25.21
CA PRO A 417 -22.72 -37.57 -24.71
C PRO A 417 -23.83 -37.55 -25.75
N GLN A 418 -24.25 -38.72 -26.22
CA GLN A 418 -25.48 -38.90 -27.02
C GLN A 418 -26.43 -39.88 -26.30
N SER A 419 -27.61 -39.32 -25.99
CA SER A 419 -28.95 -39.94 -25.92
C SER A 419 -29.16 -41.17 -25.02
N LEU A 420 -29.80 -40.94 -23.87
CA LEU A 420 -30.67 -41.92 -23.23
C LEU A 420 -32.12 -41.43 -23.39
N GLU A 421 -32.74 -41.90 -24.48
CA GLU A 421 -34.17 -41.83 -24.73
C GLU A 421 -34.80 -43.15 -24.24
N LYS A 422 -35.88 -43.04 -23.46
CA LYS A 422 -36.91 -44.06 -23.16
C LYS A 422 -36.49 -45.35 -22.43
N VAL A 423 -36.86 -45.43 -21.15
CA VAL A 423 -37.78 -46.49 -20.66
C VAL A 423 -38.63 -45.88 -19.53
N ASP A 424 -39.86 -45.47 -19.87
CA ASP A 424 -40.97 -45.41 -18.92
C ASP A 424 -41.48 -46.85 -18.72
N GLU A 425 -41.48 -47.34 -17.49
CA GLU A 425 -42.26 -48.52 -17.08
C GLU A 425 -43.25 -48.10 -15.98
N LYS A 426 -44.53 -48.21 -16.36
CA LYS A 426 -45.72 -48.62 -15.60
C LYS A 426 -45.80 -48.36 -14.10
#